data_AF-A0A0R2FHT2-F1
#
_entry.id   AF-A0A0R2FHT2-F1
#
_cell.length_a   1.000
_cell.length_b   1.000
_cell.length_c   1.000
_cell.angle_alpha   90.00
_cell.angle_beta   90.00
_cell.angle_gamma   90.00
#
_symmetry.space_group_name_H-M   'P 1'
#
loop_
_entity.id
_entity.type
_entity.pdbx_description
1 polymer ?
#
loop_
_entity_poly.entity_id
_entity_poly.type
_entity_poly.pdbx_seq_one_letter_code
_entity_poly.pdbx_strand_id
1 'polypeptide(L)'
;MAKKHYPITILGPCVNAIVEQDAIILNKIKDHALKGEWQGYREFHPARYEAGRHSYDGWIVVYRIDKNVLVLTLVATGNHDLFNR
;
A
#
# COMPACT_ATOMS: atom_id res chain seq x y z
N MET A 1 -1.48 24.74 3.19
CA MET A 1 -1.14 23.31 3.29
C MET A 1 0.12 23.07 2.47
N ALA A 2 1.23 22.67 3.08
CA ALA A 2 2.44 22.34 2.34
C ALA A 2 2.23 21.02 1.58
N LYS A 3 2.59 20.97 0.29
CA LYS A 3 2.54 19.73 -0.49
C LYS A 3 3.54 18.75 0.13
N LYS A 4 3.07 17.64 0.71
CA LYS A 4 3.94 16.52 1.09
C LYS A 4 4.49 15.89 -0.19
N HIS A 5 5.80 15.91 -0.37
CA HIS A 5 6.44 15.28 -1.52
C HIS A 5 6.65 13.79 -1.22
N TYR A 6 5.64 12.99 -1.53
CA TYR A 6 5.72 11.54 -1.33
C TYR A 6 6.80 10.94 -2.23
N PRO A 7 7.71 10.11 -1.70
CA PRO A 7 8.77 9.47 -2.46
C PRO A 7 8.18 8.35 -3.32
N ILE A 8 7.48 8.70 -4.39
CA ILE A 8 6.72 7.76 -5.24
C ILE A 8 7.60 6.67 -5.87
N THR A 9 8.90 6.89 -5.96
CA THR A 9 9.89 5.92 -6.45
C THR A 9 9.90 4.62 -5.64
N ILE A 10 9.49 4.65 -4.36
CA ILE A 10 9.44 3.44 -3.53
C ILE A 10 8.28 2.51 -3.91
N LEU A 11 7.32 2.96 -4.73
CA LEU A 11 6.22 2.11 -5.19
C LEU A 11 6.69 1.01 -6.14
N GLY A 12 7.70 1.27 -6.99
CA GLY A 12 8.19 0.28 -7.96
C GLY A 12 8.59 -1.05 -7.30
N PRO A 13 9.49 -1.02 -6.30
CA PRO A 13 9.85 -2.22 -5.55
C PRO A 13 8.67 -2.89 -4.83
N CYS A 14 7.74 -2.11 -4.27
CA CYS A 14 6.54 -2.66 -3.62
C CYS A 14 5.65 -3.41 -4.62
N VAL A 15 5.47 -2.85 -5.81
CA VAL A 15 4.69 -3.47 -6.89
C VAL A 15 5.37 -4.74 -7.40
N ASN A 16 6.68 -4.73 -7.59
CA ASN A 16 7.43 -5.93 -7.98
C ASN A 16 7.25 -7.04 -6.94
N ALA A 17 7.33 -6.73 -5.64
CA ALA A 17 7.09 -7.71 -4.58
C ALA A 17 5.67 -8.32 -4.63
N ILE A 18 4.65 -7.55 -5.02
CA ILE A 18 3.29 -8.07 -5.22
C ILE A 18 3.25 -9.05 -6.41
N VAL A 19 3.89 -8.68 -7.52
CA VAL A 19 3.92 -9.51 -8.74
C VAL A 19 4.71 -10.80 -8.52
N GLU A 20 5.84 -10.72 -7.82
CA GLU A 20 6.75 -11.84 -7.55
C GLU A 20 6.34 -12.67 -6.33
N GLN A 21 5.32 -12.22 -5.59
CA GLN A 21 4.90 -12.82 -4.31
C GLN A 21 6.05 -12.91 -3.28
N ASP A 22 6.88 -11.86 -3.20
CA ASP A 22 7.99 -11.77 -2.25
C ASP A 22 7.47 -11.59 -0.81
N ALA A 23 7.34 -12.70 -0.09
CA ALA A 23 6.83 -12.71 1.27
C ALA A 23 7.64 -11.85 2.25
N ILE A 24 8.95 -11.64 2.02
CA ILE A 24 9.79 -10.83 2.92
C ILE A 24 9.40 -9.36 2.78
N ILE A 25 9.32 -8.87 1.54
CA ILE A 25 8.94 -7.48 1.28
C ILE A 25 7.47 -7.24 1.61
N LEU A 26 6.56 -8.15 1.27
CA LEU A 26 5.13 -8.04 1.59
C LEU A 26 4.89 -7.91 3.11
N ASN A 27 5.57 -8.72 3.93
CA ASN A 27 5.53 -8.57 5.39
C ASN A 27 6.10 -7.22 5.84
N LYS A 28 7.23 -6.79 5.26
CA LYS A 28 7.87 -5.51 5.60
C LYS A 28 6.96 -4.32 5.36
N ILE A 29 6.26 -4.29 4.23
CA ILE A 29 5.33 -3.21 3.88
C ILE A 29 3.95 -3.37 4.52
N LYS A 30 3.76 -4.41 5.35
CA LYS A 30 2.49 -4.77 5.98
C LYS A 30 1.36 -4.95 4.98
N ASP A 31 1.65 -5.61 3.87
CA ASP A 31 0.62 -5.98 2.92
C ASP A 31 -0.39 -6.95 3.56
N HIS A 32 -1.68 -6.64 3.47
CA HIS A 32 -2.74 -7.49 3.98
C HIS A 32 -4.07 -7.28 3.27
N ALA A 33 -4.94 -8.29 3.33
CA ALA A 33 -6.29 -8.19 2.77
C ALA A 33 -7.18 -7.29 3.63
N LEU A 34 -7.94 -6.43 2.96
CA LEU A 34 -9.01 -5.65 3.55
C LEU A 34 -10.25 -6.53 3.79
N LYS A 35 -11.14 -6.04 4.65
CA LYS A 35 -12.36 -6.75 5.09
C LYS A 35 -13.59 -5.87 4.85
N GLY A 36 -14.78 -6.39 5.15
CA GLY A 36 -16.04 -5.64 5.04
C GLY A 36 -16.36 -5.28 3.59
N GLU A 37 -16.77 -4.03 3.35
CA GLU A 37 -17.10 -3.52 2.01
C GLU A 37 -15.89 -3.53 1.06
N TRP A 38 -14.67 -3.65 1.60
CA TRP A 38 -13.41 -3.74 0.86
C TRP A 38 -12.92 -5.17 0.69
N GLN A 39 -13.75 -6.18 0.95
CA GLN A 39 -13.40 -7.58 0.72
C GLN A 39 -12.95 -7.80 -0.74
N GLY A 40 -11.81 -8.47 -0.92
CA GLY A 40 -11.19 -8.69 -2.23
C GLY A 40 -10.17 -7.61 -2.64
N TYR A 41 -10.02 -6.56 -1.83
CA TYR A 41 -8.91 -5.62 -1.91
C TYR A 41 -7.82 -5.96 -0.89
N ARG A 42 -6.62 -5.43 -1.11
CA ARG A 42 -5.47 -5.49 -0.22
C ARG A 42 -4.90 -4.10 -0.05
N GLU A 43 -4.24 -3.85 1.07
CA GLU A 43 -3.53 -2.60 1.32
C GLU A 43 -2.08 -2.84 1.75
N PHE A 44 -1.20 -1.89 1.45
CA PHE A 44 0.17 -1.87 1.98
C PHE A 44 0.63 -0.44 2.31
N HIS A 45 1.69 -0.36 3.11
CA HIS A 45 2.34 0.89 3.54
C HIS A 45 3.68 1.10 2.81
N PRO A 46 3.74 1.95 1.77
CA PRO A 46 4.98 2.15 1.01
C PRO A 46 6.13 2.65 1.88
N ALA A 47 5.83 3.53 2.84
CA ALA A 47 6.83 4.14 3.72
C ALA A 47 7.65 3.12 4.53
N ARG A 48 7.13 1.91 4.76
CA ARG A 48 7.83 0.85 5.49
C ARG A 48 8.87 0.12 4.65
N TYR A 49 8.88 0.32 3.33
CA TYR A 49 9.89 -0.25 2.45
C TYR A 49 11.30 0.28 2.76
N GLU A 50 11.43 1.56 3.13
CA GLU A 50 12.69 2.17 3.58
C GLU A 50 12.61 2.51 5.08
N ALA A 51 13.57 2.02 5.86
CA ALA A 51 13.63 2.32 7.29
C ALA A 51 13.81 3.84 7.53
N GLY A 52 13.11 4.39 8.53
CA GLY A 52 13.28 5.80 8.95
C GLY A 52 12.31 6.81 8.33
N ARG A 53 11.34 6.39 7.51
CA ARG A 53 10.32 7.29 6.91
C ARG A 53 8.98 7.34 7.69
N HIS A 54 9.04 7.42 9.02
CA HIS A 54 7.85 7.48 9.89
C HIS A 54 6.90 8.65 9.58
N SER A 55 7.40 9.73 8.98
CA SER A 55 6.60 10.88 8.56
C SER A 55 5.55 10.56 7.48
N TYR A 56 5.64 9.37 6.86
CA TYR A 56 4.73 8.88 5.83
C TYR A 56 3.99 7.60 6.23
N ASP A 57 3.96 7.22 7.53
CA ASP A 57 3.32 5.96 7.97
C ASP A 57 1.81 5.88 7.64
N GLY A 58 1.14 7.03 7.52
CA GLY A 58 -0.26 7.14 7.07
C GLY A 58 -0.45 7.12 5.54
N TRP A 59 0.60 6.83 4.76
CA TRP A 59 0.47 6.58 3.33
C TRP A 59 0.12 5.11 3.12
N ILE A 60 -1.05 4.88 2.53
CA ILE A 60 -1.58 3.55 2.21
C ILE A 60 -1.80 3.48 0.71
N VAL A 61 -1.53 2.32 0.13
CA VAL A 61 -1.90 2.00 -1.25
C VAL A 61 -2.84 0.81 -1.20
N VAL A 62 -4.00 0.92 -1.86
CA VAL A 62 -4.97 -0.16 -1.98
C VAL A 62 -4.87 -0.76 -3.39
N TYR A 63 -4.96 -2.07 -3.49
CA TYR A 63 -4.91 -2.75 -4.77
C TYR A 63 -5.79 -3.99 -4.78
N ARG A 64 -6.04 -4.51 -5.97
CA ARG A 64 -6.63 -5.83 -6.20
C ARG A 64 -6.02 -6.45 -7.44
N ILE A 65 -6.02 -7.77 -7.50
CA ILE A 65 -5.69 -8.53 -8.70
C ILE A 65 -6.99 -9.09 -9.25
N ASP A 66 -7.39 -8.66 -10.45
CA ASP A 66 -8.60 -9.11 -11.12
C ASP A 66 -8.23 -9.75 -12.46
N LYS A 67 -8.53 -11.04 -12.64
CA LYS A 67 -8.22 -11.80 -13.87
C LYS A 67 -6.78 -11.57 -14.37
N ASN A 68 -5.82 -11.70 -13.46
CA ASN A 68 -4.38 -11.48 -13.72
C ASN A 68 -3.97 -10.03 -14.02
N VAL A 69 -4.88 -9.06 -13.90
CA VAL A 69 -4.58 -7.64 -13.99
C VAL A 69 -4.39 -7.08 -12.58
N LEU A 70 -3.20 -6.56 -12.30
CA LEU A 70 -2.95 -5.80 -11.09
C LEU A 70 -3.50 -4.38 -11.24
N VAL A 71 -4.54 -4.07 -10.49
CA VAL A 71 -5.16 -2.73 -10.45
C VAL A 71 -4.73 -2.04 -9.15
N LEU A 72 -3.87 -1.03 -9.29
CA LEU A 72 -3.50 -0.15 -8.18
C LEU A 72 -4.46 1.03 -8.10
N THR A 73 -5.14 1.16 -6.97
CA THR A 73 -5.93 2.35 -6.65
C THR A 73 -5.21 3.10 -5.54
N LEU A 74 -4.61 4.24 -5.89
CA LEU A 74 -4.00 5.12 -4.90
C LEU A 74 -5.11 5.79 -4.08
N VAL A 75 -5.56 5.12 -3.01
CA VAL A 75 -6.52 5.71 -2.07
C VAL A 75 -5.76 6.65 -1.14
N ALA A 76 -6.40 7.78 -0.81
CA ALA A 76 -5.80 8.97 -0.25
C ALA A 76 -4.83 8.75 0.93
N THR A 77 -3.92 9.71 1.10
CA THR A 77 -3.04 9.80 2.26
C THR A 77 -3.84 10.35 3.45
N GLY A 78 -4.10 9.56 4.49
CA GLY A 78 -4.93 9.98 5.61
C GLY A 78 -5.29 8.86 6.58
N ASN A 79 -5.98 9.22 7.67
CA ASN A 79 -6.30 8.34 8.81
C ASN A 79 -6.94 7.00 8.36
N HIS A 80 -6.56 5.93 9.05
CA HIS A 80 -6.91 4.52 8.80
C HIS A 80 -8.42 4.21 8.79
N ASP A 81 -9.26 5.16 9.20
CA ASP A 81 -10.71 4.98 9.34
C ASP A 81 -11.46 4.86 8.00
N LEU A 82 -10.78 5.09 6.86
CA LEU A 82 -11.38 4.97 5.52
C LEU A 82 -11.77 3.52 5.15
N PHE A 83 -11.11 2.52 5.73
CA PHE A 83 -11.30 1.10 5.35
C PHE A 83 -11.95 0.24 6.46
N ASN A 84 -12.31 0.84 7.59
CA ASN A 84 -12.94 0.16 8.73
C ASN A 84 -14.49 0.18 8.68
N ARG A 85 -15.10 0.36 7.51
CA ARG A 85 -16.56 0.37 7.33
C ARG A 85 -17.08 -0.90 6.65
#